data_AF-A0A5C6QBV8-F1
#
_entry.id   AF-A0A5C6QBV8-F1
#
_cell.length_a   1.000
_cell.length_b   1.000
_cell.length_c   1.000
_cell.angle_alpha   90.00
_cell.angle_beta   90.00
_cell.angle_gamma   90.00
#
_symmetry.space_group_name_H-M   'P 1'
#
loop_
_entity.id
_entity.type
_entity.pdbx_description
1 polymer ?
#
loop_
_entity_poly.entity_id
_entity_poly.type
_entity_poly.pdbx_seq_one_letter_code
_entity_poly.pdbx_strand_id
1 'polypeptide(L)'
;MTFKKVTLFFVAIAISSQVSAHSRWLLPSHYTLSSEQGAWIALDASASNEVFNVDKALSIDPLSILTPSGKKERASSSYKAHRKSVADYFVKESGTYKITNNASANYFSSYKVADKHQRARVNKVELKALVPDNATELQTTYGLTRVETYITMNNPTENYGVEGEFLELLPKTHPSGIVENEPATFAFIPITLNL
;
A
#
# COMPACT_ATOMS: atom_id res chain seq x y z
N MET A 1 25.35 -20.34 -35.99
CA MET A 1 24.16 -19.46 -35.84
C MET A 1 23.66 -19.33 -34.39
N THR A 2 24.42 -19.82 -33.40
CA THR A 2 24.03 -19.93 -31.97
C THR A 2 24.62 -18.81 -31.11
N PHE A 3 25.81 -18.31 -31.43
CA PHE A 3 26.49 -17.25 -30.67
C PHE A 3 25.72 -15.93 -30.63
N LYS A 4 25.14 -15.49 -31.77
CA LYS A 4 24.35 -14.25 -31.85
C LYS A 4 23.09 -14.28 -30.97
N LYS A 5 22.48 -15.46 -30.76
CA LYS A 5 21.27 -15.61 -29.93
C LYS A 5 21.60 -15.54 -28.43
N VAL A 6 22.75 -16.09 -28.03
CA VAL A 6 23.24 -16.00 -26.65
C VAL A 6 23.64 -14.57 -26.29
N THR A 7 24.34 -13.86 -27.17
CA THR A 7 24.69 -12.44 -26.95
C THR A 7 23.44 -11.55 -26.85
N LEU A 8 22.42 -11.78 -27.68
CA LEU A 8 21.17 -11.03 -27.63
C LEU A 8 20.39 -11.26 -26.32
N PHE A 9 20.46 -12.48 -25.77
CA PHE A 9 19.85 -12.83 -24.48
C PHE A 9 20.52 -12.12 -23.29
N PHE A 10 21.86 -12.05 -23.27
CA PHE A 10 22.59 -11.34 -22.22
C PHE A 10 22.41 -9.82 -22.28
N VAL A 11 22.31 -9.24 -23.49
CA VAL A 11 22.00 -7.80 -23.66
C VAL A 11 20.57 -7.48 -23.19
N ALA A 12 19.60 -8.37 -23.41
CA ALA A 12 18.22 -8.17 -22.94
C ALA A 12 18.09 -8.18 -21.41
N ILE A 13 18.90 -8.97 -20.70
CA ILE A 13 18.93 -8.99 -19.22
C ILE A 13 19.57 -7.71 -18.66
N ALA A 14 20.60 -7.19 -19.35
CA ALA A 14 21.35 -6.00 -18.92
C ALA A 14 20.56 -4.69 -19.01
N ILE A 15 19.42 -4.66 -19.71
CA ILE A 15 18.54 -3.47 -19.84
C ILE A 15 17.34 -3.59 -18.91
N SER A 16 17.47 -4.30 -17.78
CA SER A 16 16.49 -4.22 -16.68
C SER A 16 16.56 -2.82 -16.09
N SER A 17 15.89 -1.86 -16.73
CA SER A 17 15.75 -0.50 -16.19
C SER A 17 15.10 -0.61 -14.83
N GLN A 18 15.75 -0.04 -13.82
CA GLN A 18 15.06 0.26 -12.57
C GLN A 18 13.97 1.26 -12.92
N VAL A 19 12.75 0.77 -13.09
CA VAL A 19 11.57 1.62 -13.05
C VAL A 19 11.57 2.24 -11.67
N SER A 20 12.03 3.49 -11.59
CA SER A 20 11.93 4.31 -10.39
C SER A 20 10.45 4.65 -10.22
N ALA A 21 9.73 3.76 -9.55
CA ALA A 21 8.44 4.09 -9.01
C ALA A 21 8.69 4.95 -7.76
N HIS A 22 8.14 6.17 -7.74
CA HIS A 22 8.24 7.02 -6.56
C HIS A 22 7.76 6.25 -5.32
N SER A 23 8.66 6.07 -4.36
CA SER A 23 8.37 5.40 -3.10
C SER A 23 7.43 6.27 -2.29
N ARG A 24 6.24 5.75 -2.01
CA ARG A 24 5.28 6.40 -1.13
C ARG A 24 5.49 5.88 0.28
N TRP A 25 5.57 6.77 1.25
CA TRP A 25 5.85 6.39 2.62
C TRP A 25 5.03 7.20 3.63
N LEU A 26 4.82 6.57 4.79
CA LEU A 26 4.38 7.20 6.03
C LEU A 26 5.50 7.04 7.04
N LEU A 27 5.98 8.14 7.62
CA LEU A 27 7.05 8.13 8.60
C LEU A 27 6.52 8.70 9.92
N PRO A 28 6.27 7.85 10.93
CA PRO A 28 5.94 8.33 12.25
C PRO A 28 7.18 8.92 12.94
N SER A 29 6.97 9.88 13.84
CA SER A 29 8.06 10.42 14.67
C SER A 29 8.64 9.37 15.62
N HIS A 30 7.84 8.36 15.99
CA HIS A 30 8.23 7.25 16.87
C HIS A 30 7.57 5.96 16.40
N TYR A 31 8.31 4.85 16.42
CA TYR A 31 7.76 3.51 16.18
C TYR A 31 7.33 2.82 17.49
N THR A 32 7.98 3.15 18.60
CA THR A 32 7.66 2.63 19.94
C THR A 32 7.56 3.78 20.92
N LEU A 33 6.53 3.78 21.75
CA LEU A 33 6.25 4.77 22.78
C LEU A 33 6.04 4.07 24.12
N SER A 34 6.34 4.78 25.21
CA SER A 34 6.03 4.34 26.57
C SER A 34 5.45 5.52 27.35
N SER A 35 4.19 5.40 27.76
CA SER A 35 3.48 6.45 28.50
C SER A 35 2.21 5.90 29.15
N GLU A 36 1.93 6.33 30.38
CA GLU A 36 0.66 6.05 31.06
C GLU A 36 -0.44 7.05 30.66
N GLN A 37 -0.06 8.29 30.35
CA GLN A 37 -0.99 9.37 30.03
C GLN A 37 -1.31 9.44 28.53
N GLY A 38 -0.55 8.73 27.71
CA GLY A 38 -0.54 8.83 26.25
C GLY A 38 0.54 9.80 25.75
N ALA A 39 0.72 9.86 24.43
CA ALA A 39 1.71 10.71 23.78
C ALA A 39 1.26 11.10 22.37
N TRP A 40 1.69 12.27 21.93
CA TRP A 40 1.49 12.72 20.55
C TRP A 40 2.54 12.09 19.64
N ILE A 41 2.11 11.66 18.46
CA ILE A 41 3.01 11.41 17.34
C ILE A 41 2.70 12.36 16.19
N ALA A 42 3.73 12.62 15.38
CA ALA A 42 3.57 13.22 14.07
C ALA A 42 3.79 12.14 12.99
N LEU A 43 3.15 12.30 11.85
CA LEU A 43 3.23 11.43 10.69
C LEU A 43 3.56 12.29 9.48
N ASP A 44 4.73 12.09 8.90
CA ASP A 44 5.08 12.67 7.62
C ASP A 44 4.66 11.72 6.48
N ALA A 45 4.17 12.28 5.37
CA ALA A 45 3.80 11.52 4.18
C ALA A 45 4.32 12.20 2.90
N SER A 46 5.08 11.45 2.09
CA SER A 46 5.60 11.93 0.81
C SER A 46 5.74 10.79 -0.20
N ALA A 47 5.73 11.16 -1.48
CA ALA A 47 6.16 10.32 -2.58
C ALA A 47 7.51 10.83 -3.07
N SER A 48 8.49 9.93 -3.14
CA SER A 48 9.89 10.30 -3.23
C SER A 48 10.68 9.42 -4.19
N ASN A 49 11.74 9.98 -4.78
CA ASN A 49 12.70 9.18 -5.53
C ASN A 49 13.56 8.31 -4.61
N GLU A 50 13.88 8.81 -3.42
CA GLU A 50 14.58 8.08 -2.36
C GLU A 50 13.68 7.99 -1.11
N VAL A 51 13.58 6.80 -0.52
CA VAL A 51 12.71 6.57 0.65
C VAL A 51 13.10 7.51 1.79
N PHE A 52 12.10 8.12 2.43
CA PHE A 52 12.25 9.10 3.52
C PHE A 52 12.91 10.44 3.16
N ASN A 53 13.21 10.71 1.89
CA ASN A 53 13.59 12.04 1.41
C ASN A 53 12.39 12.76 0.81
N VAL A 54 12.00 13.93 1.30
CA VAL A 54 10.73 14.56 0.91
C VAL A 54 10.75 15.20 -0.49
N ASP A 55 9.90 14.74 -1.42
CA ASP A 55 9.79 15.30 -2.77
C ASP A 55 8.41 15.89 -3.06
N LYS A 56 7.36 15.05 -3.01
CA LYS A 56 5.99 15.46 -3.34
C LYS A 56 5.01 15.05 -2.24
N ALA A 57 4.20 16.01 -1.79
CA ALA A 57 3.20 15.75 -0.77
C ALA A 57 2.17 14.70 -1.24
N LEU A 58 2.00 13.64 -0.44
CA LEU A 58 0.91 12.68 -0.63
C LEU A 58 -0.39 13.27 -0.09
N SER A 59 -1.52 13.04 -0.78
CA SER A 59 -2.81 13.23 -0.09
C SER A 59 -2.91 12.22 1.05
N ILE A 60 -3.37 12.70 2.19
CA ILE A 60 -3.64 11.91 3.40
C ILE A 60 -5.14 11.86 3.71
N ASP A 61 -5.97 12.21 2.73
CA ASP A 61 -7.42 12.06 2.81
C ASP A 61 -7.85 10.60 3.05
N PRO A 62 -7.18 9.54 2.55
CA PRO A 62 -7.50 8.17 2.91
C PRO A 62 -6.78 7.66 4.16
N LEU A 63 -6.07 8.51 4.91
CA LEU A 63 -5.31 8.07 6.09
C LEU A 63 -6.24 7.46 7.15
N SER A 64 -5.93 6.25 7.61
CA SER A 64 -6.71 5.54 8.63
C SER A 64 -5.81 4.99 9.71
N ILE A 65 -6.28 5.05 10.95
CA ILE A 65 -5.57 4.56 12.13
C ILE A 65 -6.41 3.46 12.75
N LEU A 66 -5.96 2.21 12.67
CA LEU A 66 -6.56 1.09 13.38
C LEU A 66 -5.95 1.03 14.79
N THR A 67 -6.76 1.19 15.82
CA THR A 67 -6.35 1.16 17.23
C THR A 67 -6.15 -0.27 17.73
N PRO A 68 -5.48 -0.47 18.90
CA PRO A 68 -5.35 -1.78 19.54
C PRO A 68 -6.70 -2.48 19.78
N SER A 69 -7.73 -1.71 20.14
CA SER A 69 -9.12 -2.16 20.30
C SER A 69 -9.83 -2.55 18.99
N GLY A 70 -9.20 -2.36 17.83
CA GLY A 70 -9.76 -2.66 16.51
C GLY A 70 -10.66 -1.55 15.94
N LYS A 71 -10.70 -0.37 16.58
CA LYS A 71 -11.46 0.78 16.10
C LYS A 71 -10.67 1.50 14.99
N LYS A 72 -11.36 1.92 13.93
CA LYS A 72 -10.78 2.82 12.91
C LYS A 72 -11.00 4.28 13.31
N GLU A 73 -9.91 5.04 13.34
CA GLU A 73 -9.87 6.46 13.67
C GLU A 73 -9.15 7.26 12.57
N ARG A 74 -9.18 8.59 12.72
CA ARG A 74 -8.54 9.56 11.85
C ARG A 74 -7.49 10.33 12.63
N ALA A 75 -6.55 10.94 11.90
CA ALA A 75 -5.62 11.90 12.49
C ALA A 75 -6.39 13.02 13.22
N SER A 76 -5.82 13.50 14.33
CA SER A 76 -6.38 14.59 15.11
C SER A 76 -6.32 15.92 14.35
N SER A 77 -5.23 16.14 13.62
CA SER A 77 -5.10 17.23 12.65
C SER A 77 -4.24 16.80 11.46
N SER A 78 -4.35 17.55 10.36
CA SER A 78 -3.60 17.27 9.13
C SER A 78 -3.34 18.54 8.33
N TYR A 79 -2.18 18.59 7.69
CA TYR A 79 -1.79 19.68 6.79
C TYR A 79 -1.03 19.15 5.58
N LYS A 80 -1.45 19.55 4.37
CA LYS A 80 -0.79 19.21 3.11
C LYS A 80 0.05 20.40 2.64
N ALA A 81 1.37 20.29 2.78
CA ALA A 81 2.31 21.27 2.23
C ALA A 81 2.62 20.96 0.76
N HIS A 82 3.63 21.62 0.20
CA HIS A 82 4.07 21.39 -1.17
C HIS A 82 4.87 20.08 -1.36
N ARG A 83 5.78 19.77 -0.42
CA ARG A 83 6.70 18.62 -0.51
C ARG A 83 6.33 17.43 0.37
N LYS A 84 5.61 17.67 1.46
CA LYS A 84 5.11 16.61 2.35
C LYS A 84 3.74 16.99 2.92
N SER A 85 2.98 15.98 3.29
CA SER A 85 1.86 16.15 4.21
C SER A 85 2.27 15.75 5.60
N VAL A 86 1.67 16.38 6.59
CA VAL A 86 1.87 16.07 8.00
C VAL A 86 0.51 15.81 8.65
N ALA A 87 0.48 14.89 9.59
CA ALA A 87 -0.67 14.63 10.44
C ALA A 87 -0.18 14.37 11.86
N ASP A 88 -1.03 14.60 12.86
CA ASP A 88 -0.76 14.19 14.23
C ASP A 88 -1.89 13.32 14.78
N TYR A 89 -1.54 12.55 15.79
CA TYR A 89 -2.49 11.69 16.49
C TYR A 89 -2.05 11.49 17.93
N PHE A 90 -3.00 11.57 18.85
CA PHE A 90 -2.76 11.29 20.26
C PHE A 90 -2.92 9.80 20.54
N VAL A 91 -1.81 9.13 20.81
CA VAL A 91 -1.74 7.70 21.09
C VAL A 91 -1.95 7.49 22.58
N LYS A 92 -2.98 6.73 22.97
CA LYS A 92 -3.35 6.54 24.38
C LYS A 92 -3.51 5.08 24.78
N GLU A 93 -4.09 4.27 23.90
CA GLU A 93 -4.33 2.85 24.18
C GLU A 93 -3.00 2.09 24.14
N SER A 94 -2.74 1.23 25.13
CA SER A 94 -1.61 0.31 25.07
C SER A 94 -1.85 -0.70 23.94
N GLY A 95 -0.84 -0.96 23.13
CA GLY A 95 -0.94 -1.86 21.99
C GLY A 95 -0.35 -1.27 20.71
N THR A 96 -0.57 -2.01 19.62
CA THR A 96 -0.08 -1.67 18.30
C THR A 96 -1.17 -1.04 17.45
N TYR A 97 -0.82 0.07 16.83
CA TYR A 97 -1.67 0.77 15.88
C TYR A 97 -1.17 0.48 14.46
N LYS A 98 -2.08 0.17 13.55
CA LYS A 98 -1.79 0.09 12.11
C LYS A 98 -2.27 1.37 11.46
N ILE A 99 -1.35 2.11 10.86
CA ILE A 99 -1.64 3.37 10.18
C ILE A 99 -1.49 3.15 8.69
N THR A 100 -2.54 3.43 7.92
CA THR A 100 -2.56 3.23 6.48
C THR A 100 -2.85 4.53 5.74
N ASN A 101 -2.35 4.65 4.51
CA ASN A 101 -2.75 5.67 3.55
C ASN A 101 -2.97 5.00 2.19
N ASN A 102 -3.85 4.01 2.18
CA ASN A 102 -4.10 3.13 1.04
C ASN A 102 -4.96 3.86 0.00
N ALA A 103 -4.63 3.68 -1.28
CA ALA A 103 -5.50 4.16 -2.36
C ALA A 103 -6.66 3.19 -2.58
N SER A 104 -7.78 3.66 -3.13
CA SER A 104 -8.82 2.77 -3.66
C SER A 104 -8.29 1.99 -4.88
N ALA A 105 -8.82 0.79 -5.08
CA ALA A 105 -8.51 -0.01 -6.26
C ALA A 105 -8.93 0.73 -7.54
N ASN A 106 -8.01 0.85 -8.50
CA ASN A 106 -8.29 1.39 -9.81
C ASN A 106 -8.43 0.24 -10.81
N TYR A 107 -9.52 0.21 -11.56
CA TYR A 107 -9.77 -0.82 -12.56
C TYR A 107 -9.48 -0.32 -13.98
N PHE A 108 -8.92 -1.23 -14.79
CA PHE A 108 -8.58 -1.04 -16.19
C PHE A 108 -9.18 -2.22 -16.94
N SER A 109 -10.37 -1.99 -17.48
CA SER A 109 -11.12 -3.01 -18.20
C SER A 109 -11.10 -2.76 -19.69
N SER A 110 -11.13 -3.83 -20.48
CA SER A 110 -11.23 -3.78 -21.93
C SER A 110 -12.03 -4.96 -22.48
N TYR A 111 -12.62 -4.77 -23.65
CA TYR A 111 -13.37 -5.78 -24.39
C TYR A 111 -13.29 -5.48 -25.90
N LYS A 112 -13.69 -6.41 -26.75
CA LYS A 112 -13.80 -6.23 -28.20
C LYS A 112 -15.24 -6.30 -28.68
N VAL A 113 -15.58 -5.49 -29.68
CA VAL A 113 -16.81 -5.59 -30.47
C VAL A 113 -16.46 -5.41 -31.94
N ALA A 114 -16.79 -6.39 -32.78
CA ALA A 114 -16.49 -6.37 -34.23
C ALA A 114 -15.04 -5.91 -34.52
N ASP A 115 -14.08 -6.59 -33.90
CA ASP A 115 -12.62 -6.34 -33.95
C ASP A 115 -12.11 -5.01 -33.38
N LYS A 116 -12.98 -4.16 -32.83
CA LYS A 116 -12.58 -2.91 -32.18
C LYS A 116 -12.45 -3.09 -30.67
N HIS A 117 -11.26 -2.75 -30.15
CA HIS A 117 -11.03 -2.69 -28.70
C HIS A 117 -11.74 -1.49 -28.08
N GLN A 118 -12.42 -1.75 -26.97
CA GLN A 118 -13.08 -0.78 -26.11
C GLN A 118 -12.47 -0.84 -24.71
N ARG A 119 -12.54 0.28 -23.98
CA ARG A 119 -12.00 0.42 -22.63
C ARG A 119 -13.07 0.92 -21.67
N ALA A 120 -13.01 0.45 -20.43
CA ALA A 120 -13.87 0.89 -19.34
C ALA A 120 -13.09 0.96 -18.02
N ARG A 121 -13.60 1.76 -17.08
CA ARG A 121 -13.01 1.96 -15.73
C ARG A 121 -13.85 1.30 -14.65
N VAL A 122 -14.18 0.03 -14.89
CA VAL A 122 -15.12 -0.75 -14.08
C VAL A 122 -14.49 -2.08 -13.67
N ASN A 123 -14.96 -2.67 -12.58
CA ASN A 123 -14.50 -3.99 -12.16
C ASN A 123 -15.04 -5.09 -13.10
N LYS A 124 -14.63 -6.34 -12.86
CA LYS A 124 -14.98 -7.47 -13.72
C LYS A 124 -16.48 -7.80 -13.75
N VAL A 125 -17.18 -7.64 -12.62
CA VAL A 125 -18.63 -7.88 -12.51
C VAL A 125 -19.39 -6.81 -13.28
N GLU A 126 -19.04 -5.55 -13.06
CA GLU A 126 -19.59 -4.40 -13.78
C GLU A 126 -19.29 -4.46 -15.27
N LEU A 127 -18.10 -4.92 -15.67
CA LEU A 127 -17.74 -5.09 -17.08
C LEU A 127 -18.70 -6.07 -17.77
N LYS A 128 -18.97 -7.22 -17.15
CA LYS A 128 -19.92 -8.21 -17.70
C LYS A 128 -21.33 -7.64 -17.86
N ALA A 129 -21.77 -6.77 -16.96
CA ALA A 129 -23.07 -6.12 -17.05
C ALA A 129 -23.11 -4.98 -18.08
N LEU A 130 -21.96 -4.34 -18.35
CA LEU A 130 -21.84 -3.19 -19.24
C LEU A 130 -21.72 -3.57 -20.73
N VAL A 131 -21.05 -4.68 -21.03
CA VAL A 131 -20.73 -5.03 -22.43
C VAL A 131 -21.96 -5.53 -23.20
N PRO A 132 -22.03 -5.30 -24.53
CA PRO A 132 -23.06 -5.91 -25.37
C PRO A 132 -22.83 -7.42 -25.52
N ASP A 133 -23.89 -8.16 -25.89
CA ASP A 133 -23.87 -9.64 -25.98
C ASP A 133 -22.81 -10.20 -26.95
N ASN A 134 -22.46 -9.45 -27.99
CA ASN A 134 -21.44 -9.85 -28.97
C ASN A 134 -20.00 -9.44 -28.56
N ALA A 135 -19.80 -8.97 -27.33
CA ALA A 135 -18.49 -8.61 -26.84
C ALA A 135 -17.63 -9.83 -26.53
N THR A 136 -16.37 -9.76 -26.92
CA THR A 136 -15.38 -10.82 -26.68
C THR A 136 -14.13 -10.25 -26.00
N GLU A 137 -13.23 -11.12 -25.55
CA GLU A 137 -11.95 -10.72 -24.93
C GLU A 137 -12.10 -9.75 -23.74
N LEU A 138 -13.06 -10.02 -22.87
CA LEU A 138 -13.22 -9.26 -21.63
C LEU A 138 -11.99 -9.47 -20.74
N GLN A 139 -11.31 -8.39 -20.43
CA GLN A 139 -10.16 -8.36 -19.55
C GLN A 139 -10.32 -7.24 -18.55
N THR A 140 -9.98 -7.51 -17.29
CA THR A 140 -9.90 -6.51 -16.23
C THR A 140 -8.58 -6.69 -15.52
N THR A 141 -7.78 -5.63 -15.48
CA THR A 141 -6.66 -5.52 -14.55
C THR A 141 -6.99 -4.46 -13.51
N TYR A 142 -6.37 -4.55 -12.35
CA TYR A 142 -6.53 -3.56 -11.29
C TYR A 142 -5.17 -3.16 -10.72
N GLY A 143 -5.13 -1.97 -10.14
CA GLY A 143 -3.99 -1.49 -9.36
C GLY A 143 -4.48 -1.02 -7.99
N LEU A 144 -3.84 -1.52 -6.94
CA LEU A 144 -4.03 -1.07 -5.56
C LEU A 144 -2.67 -0.69 -4.99
N THR A 145 -2.59 0.46 -4.33
CA THR A 145 -1.38 0.87 -3.60
C THR A 145 -1.67 0.85 -2.11
N ARG A 146 -0.89 0.07 -1.37
CA ARG A 146 -0.89 0.06 0.09
C ARG A 146 0.35 0.78 0.62
N VAL A 147 0.14 1.68 1.58
CA VAL A 147 1.20 2.37 2.32
C VAL A 147 0.83 2.23 3.79
N GLU A 148 1.61 1.45 4.52
CA GLU A 148 1.28 1.05 5.88
C GLU A 148 2.50 1.25 6.78
N THR A 149 2.25 1.70 8.01
CA THR A 149 3.24 1.79 9.08
C THR A 149 2.60 1.38 10.40
N TYR A 150 3.43 1.00 11.36
CA TYR A 150 2.99 0.46 12.64
C TYR A 150 3.69 1.22 13.76
N ILE A 151 2.93 1.60 14.79
CA ILE A 151 3.48 2.16 16.02
C ILE A 151 2.98 1.33 17.20
N THR A 152 3.77 1.23 18.27
CA THR A 152 3.39 0.49 19.48
C THR A 152 3.50 1.36 20.71
N MET A 153 2.44 1.44 21.49
CA MET A 153 2.40 2.08 22.80
C MET A 153 2.50 1.01 23.88
N ASN A 154 3.49 1.14 24.78
CA ASN A 154 3.76 0.20 25.86
C ASN A 154 3.98 -1.24 25.34
N ASN A 155 2.99 -2.13 25.46
CA ASN A 155 3.11 -3.53 25.07
C ASN A 155 2.54 -3.79 23.67
N PRO A 156 3.17 -4.66 22.85
CA PRO A 156 2.69 -5.00 21.51
C PRO A 156 1.39 -5.81 21.51
N THR A 157 0.57 -5.65 20.46
CA THR A 157 -0.65 -6.44 20.22
C THR A 157 -0.75 -6.85 18.75
N GLU A 158 -1.35 -8.00 18.45
CA GLU A 158 -1.49 -8.52 17.07
C GLU A 158 -2.89 -8.26 16.49
N ASN A 159 -3.39 -7.02 16.60
CA ASN A 159 -4.71 -6.58 16.17
C ASN A 159 -4.77 -6.12 14.69
N TYR A 160 -3.68 -6.25 13.94
CA TYR A 160 -3.52 -5.74 12.57
C TYR A 160 -3.75 -6.82 11.48
N GLY A 161 -4.84 -7.57 11.61
CA GLY A 161 -5.23 -8.59 10.64
C GLY A 161 -5.44 -8.05 9.20
N VAL A 162 -5.77 -8.97 8.30
CA VAL A 162 -6.02 -8.67 6.87
C VAL A 162 -7.45 -8.19 6.64
N GLU A 163 -7.65 -7.30 5.67
CA GLU A 163 -8.93 -6.71 5.30
C GLU A 163 -9.75 -7.58 4.32
N GLY A 164 -9.15 -8.60 3.70
CA GLY A 164 -9.83 -9.41 2.70
C GLY A 164 -9.62 -8.95 1.26
N GLU A 165 -8.72 -7.99 1.01
CA GLU A 165 -8.68 -7.22 -0.23
C GLU A 165 -7.34 -7.34 -0.96
N PHE A 166 -7.38 -8.08 -2.06
CA PHE A 166 -6.27 -8.23 -3.01
C PHE A 166 -5.00 -8.81 -2.35
N LEU A 167 -3.85 -8.16 -2.52
CA LEU A 167 -2.60 -8.57 -1.90
C LEU A 167 -2.38 -7.75 -0.63
N GLU A 168 -2.19 -8.44 0.48
CA GLU A 168 -1.99 -7.84 1.80
C GLU A 168 -0.71 -8.32 2.46
N LEU A 169 -0.01 -7.42 3.14
CA LEU A 169 1.15 -7.74 3.97
C LEU A 169 0.66 -8.00 5.41
N LEU A 170 1.01 -9.17 5.94
CA LEU A 170 0.80 -9.54 7.32
C LEU A 170 2.17 -9.73 8.01
N PRO A 171 2.59 -8.83 8.92
CA PRO A 171 3.76 -9.05 9.75
C PRO A 171 3.58 -10.32 10.59
N LYS A 172 4.52 -11.26 10.49
CA LYS A 172 4.58 -12.44 11.39
C LYS A 172 5.56 -12.20 12.53
N THR A 173 6.67 -11.53 12.25
CA THR A 173 7.45 -10.84 13.28
C THR A 173 6.75 -9.54 13.62
N HIS A 174 6.52 -9.30 14.91
CA HIS A 174 5.88 -8.08 15.37
C HIS A 174 6.70 -6.85 14.94
N PRO A 175 6.10 -5.77 14.38
CA PRO A 175 6.85 -4.62 13.88
C PRO A 175 7.78 -3.96 14.90
N SER A 176 7.38 -3.88 16.18
CA SER A 176 8.24 -3.34 17.25
C SER A 176 9.37 -4.28 17.70
N GLY A 177 9.35 -5.54 17.25
CA GLY A 177 10.35 -6.56 17.57
C GLY A 177 11.34 -6.81 16.43
N ILE A 178 11.33 -5.99 15.38
CA ILE A 178 12.31 -6.09 14.30
C ILE A 178 13.63 -5.47 14.81
N VAL A 179 14.66 -6.31 14.92
CA VAL A 179 15.99 -5.94 15.37
C VAL A 179 16.99 -6.14 14.24
N GLU A 180 18.00 -5.27 14.17
CA GLU A 180 19.07 -5.40 13.19
C GLU A 180 19.77 -6.76 13.31
N ASN A 181 20.04 -7.40 12.17
CA ASN A 181 20.66 -8.72 12.07
C ASN A 181 19.84 -9.91 12.63
N GLU A 182 18.59 -9.69 13.05
CA GLU A 182 17.67 -10.78 13.41
C GLU A 182 16.69 -11.09 12.26
N PRO A 183 16.27 -12.36 12.08
CA PRO A 183 15.33 -12.72 11.04
C PRO A 183 13.94 -12.14 11.33
N ALA A 184 13.39 -11.39 10.37
CA ALA A 184 11.99 -10.95 10.39
C ALA A 184 11.18 -11.73 9.34
N THR A 185 9.99 -12.21 9.72
CA THR A 185 9.10 -12.95 8.84
C THR A 185 7.87 -12.12 8.49
N PHE A 186 7.51 -12.13 7.22
CA PHE A 186 6.31 -11.50 6.69
C PHE A 186 5.57 -12.49 5.81
N ALA A 187 4.24 -12.43 5.84
CA ALA A 187 3.39 -13.19 4.94
C ALA A 187 2.68 -12.25 3.98
N PHE A 188 2.70 -12.58 2.69
CA PHE A 188 1.84 -11.94 1.71
C PHE A 188 0.62 -12.83 1.51
N ILE A 189 -0.56 -12.29 1.82
CA ILE A 189 -1.83 -13.02 1.71
C ILE A 189 -2.51 -12.57 0.41
N PRO A 190 -2.55 -13.41 -0.63
CA PRO A 190 -3.35 -13.13 -1.81
C PRO A 190 -4.79 -13.54 -1.53
N ILE A 191 -5.72 -12.60 -1.68
CA ILE A 191 -7.14 -12.90 -1.56
C ILE A 191 -7.76 -12.74 -2.93
N THR A 192 -8.22 -13.86 -3.46
CA THR A 192 -9.06 -13.89 -4.66
C THR A 192 -10.41 -13.35 -4.23
N LEU A 193 -10.69 -12.08 -4.53
CA LEU A 193 -12.09 -11.66 -4.58
C LEU A 193 -12.75 -12.59 -5.62
N ASN A 194 -13.80 -13.29 -5.20
CA ASN A 194 -14.70 -13.97 -6.13
C ASN A 194 -15.38 -12.88 -7.00
N LEU A 195 -14.67 -12.40 -8.02
CA LEU A 195 -15.08 -11.43 -9.05
C LEU A 195 -15.41 -12.16 -10.37
#